data_AF-A0A3D0MCY5-F1
#
_entry.id   AF-A0A3D0MCY5-F1
#
_cell.length_a   1.000
_cell.length_b   1.000
_cell.length_c   1.000
_cell.angle_alpha   90.00
_cell.angle_beta   90.00
_cell.angle_gamma   90.00
#
_symmetry.space_group_name_H-M   'P 1'
#
loop_
_entity.id
_entity.type
_entity.pdbx_description
1 polymer ?
#
loop_
_entity_poly.entity_id
_entity_poly.type
_entity_poly.pdbx_seq_one_letter_code
_entity_poly.pdbx_strand_id
1 'polypeptide(L)'
;MRGKAMSMEAIYPNGEREMLSFVDNFQWNWQINYVYEEDAAPIVPKGTMIITTAWHDNTADNPYNPDPNQWVGWGDRTVDEMAHNWVDVTYLGQEEYERLLAERSAGR
;
A
#
# COMPACT_ATOMS: atom_id res chain seq x y z
N MET A 1 -15.28 -3.03 -12.17
CA MET A 1 -14.68 -2.70 -10.87
C MET A 1 -14.17 -1.28 -10.90
N ARG A 2 -14.21 -0.58 -9.75
CA ARG A 2 -13.89 0.85 -9.68
C ARG A 2 -12.48 1.16 -9.16
N GLY A 3 -11.75 0.19 -8.61
CA GLY A 3 -10.38 0.43 -8.14
C GLY A 3 -9.47 1.06 -9.22
N LYS A 4 -8.72 2.10 -8.84
CA LYS A 4 -7.87 2.90 -9.74
C LYS A 4 -6.42 2.97 -9.30
N ALA A 5 -6.18 3.20 -8.01
CA ALA A 5 -4.85 3.32 -7.45
C ALA A 5 -4.86 2.88 -5.99
N MET A 6 -3.69 2.55 -5.46
CA MET A 6 -3.50 2.29 -4.04
C MET A 6 -2.10 2.73 -3.60
N SER A 7 -1.99 3.26 -2.39
CA SER A 7 -0.73 3.67 -1.78
C SER A 7 -0.57 3.06 -0.39
N MET A 8 0.68 2.94 0.02
CA MET A 8 1.08 2.60 1.38
C MET A 8 2.12 3.62 1.85
N GLU A 9 1.82 4.33 2.93
CA GLU A 9 2.67 5.36 3.51
C GLU A 9 3.06 4.99 4.95
N ALA A 10 4.28 5.35 5.34
CA ALA A 10 4.72 5.37 6.72
C ALA A 10 4.51 6.78 7.30
N ILE A 11 3.88 6.88 8.46
CA ILE A 11 3.96 8.07 9.32
C ILE A 11 4.87 7.74 10.49
N TYR A 12 6.03 8.37 10.52
CA TYR A 12 7.04 8.18 11.55
C TYR A 12 6.62 8.84 12.88
N PRO A 13 7.22 8.43 14.02
CA PRO A 13 6.92 9.03 15.33
C PRO A 13 7.17 10.54 15.42
N ASN A 14 8.03 11.09 14.55
CA ASN A 14 8.31 12.52 14.43
C ASN A 14 7.24 13.28 13.61
N GLY A 15 6.26 12.58 13.03
CA GLY A 15 5.21 13.14 12.17
C GLY A 15 5.57 13.21 10.68
N GLU A 16 6.78 12.82 10.29
CA GLU A 16 7.20 12.74 8.89
C GLU A 16 6.44 11.63 8.16
N ARG A 17 6.12 11.89 6.89
CA ARG A 17 5.41 10.95 6.02
C ARG A 17 6.31 10.52 4.87
N GLU A 18 6.38 9.22 4.63
CA GLU A 18 7.12 8.63 3.52
C GLU A 18 6.21 7.69 2.72
N MET A 19 6.23 7.82 1.40
CA MET A 19 5.56 6.91 0.49
C MET A 19 6.40 5.64 0.33
N LEU A 20 5.88 4.49 0.78
CA LEU A 20 6.56 3.21 0.68
C LEU A 20 6.27 2.51 -0.64
N SER A 21 4.99 2.52 -1.04
CA SER A 21 4.53 1.92 -2.29
C SER A 21 3.39 2.72 -2.89
N PHE A 22 3.37 2.81 -4.21
CA PHE A 22 2.28 3.42 -4.95
C PHE A 22 2.05 2.69 -6.26
N VAL A 23 0.81 2.24 -6.47
CA VAL A 23 0.33 1.72 -7.75
C VAL A 23 -0.65 2.75 -8.29
N ASP A 24 -0.25 3.46 -9.34
CA ASP A 24 -1.02 4.55 -9.94
C ASP A 24 -2.01 4.11 -11.01
N ASN A 25 -1.78 2.93 -11.58
CA ASN A 25 -2.58 2.33 -12.64
C ASN A 25 -2.99 0.89 -12.29
N PHE A 26 -3.89 0.75 -11.32
CA PHE A 26 -4.41 -0.55 -10.93
C PHE A 26 -5.26 -1.17 -12.04
N GLN A 27 -5.02 -2.44 -12.34
CA GLN A 27 -5.76 -3.21 -13.34
C GLN A 27 -6.39 -4.42 -12.65
N TRP A 28 -7.73 -4.46 -12.59
CA TRP A 28 -8.44 -5.44 -11.77
C TRP A 28 -8.17 -6.90 -12.17
N ASN A 29 -7.89 -7.13 -13.46
CA ASN A 29 -7.56 -8.41 -14.06
C ASN A 29 -6.08 -8.83 -13.83
N TRP A 30 -5.27 -7.96 -13.22
CA TRP A 30 -3.85 -8.19 -12.97
C TRP A 30 -3.51 -7.91 -11.50
N GLN A 31 -3.70 -8.93 -10.67
CA GLN A 31 -3.39 -8.88 -9.24
C GLN A 31 -2.10 -9.68 -9.00
N ILE A 32 -1.01 -8.97 -8.72
CA ILE A 32 0.31 -9.55 -8.45
C ILE A 32 0.86 -9.02 -7.13
N ASN A 33 1.83 -9.73 -6.58
CA ASN A 33 2.60 -9.25 -5.44
C ASN A 33 3.74 -8.37 -5.92
N TYR A 34 3.93 -7.22 -5.27
CA TYR A 34 5.12 -6.39 -5.42
C TYR A 34 6.06 -6.72 -4.27
N VAL A 35 7.10 -7.51 -4.56
CA VAL A 35 8.10 -7.92 -3.58
C VAL A 35 9.25 -6.92 -3.62
N TYR A 36 9.62 -6.37 -2.48
CA TYR A 36 10.79 -5.51 -2.38
C TYR A 36 12.08 -6.32 -2.53
N GLU A 37 13.08 -5.72 -3.16
CA GLU A 37 14.46 -6.18 -3.03
C GLU A 37 14.93 -6.03 -1.57
N GLU A 38 15.91 -6.86 -1.17
CA GLU A 38 16.35 -6.98 0.23
C GLU A 38 16.83 -5.65 0.83
N ASP A 39 17.50 -4.81 0.03
CA ASP A 39 18.00 -3.48 0.42
C ASP A 39 16.96 -2.36 0.28
N ALA A 40 15.89 -2.60 -0.49
CA ALA A 40 14.80 -1.65 -0.73
C ALA A 40 13.62 -1.81 0.25
N ALA A 41 13.46 -2.97 0.88
CA ALA A 41 12.36 -3.23 1.81
C ALA A 41 12.36 -2.22 2.99
N PRO A 42 11.29 -1.48 3.28
CA PRO A 42 11.31 -0.44 4.32
C PRO A 42 11.67 -0.96 5.72
N ILE A 43 12.60 -0.28 6.40
CA ILE A 43 12.91 -0.51 7.82
C ILE A 43 12.43 0.71 8.60
N VAL A 44 11.46 0.52 9.49
CA VAL A 44 10.79 1.61 10.20
C VAL A 44 10.93 1.47 11.72
N PRO A 45 11.07 2.57 12.48
CA PRO A 45 11.18 2.51 13.94
C PRO A 45 9.85 2.13 14.59
N LYS A 46 9.92 1.67 15.85
CA LYS A 46 8.75 1.48 16.70
C LYS A 46 7.91 2.76 16.78
N GLY A 47 6.59 2.60 16.66
CA GLY A 47 5.63 3.71 16.70
C GLY A 47 5.31 4.29 15.32
N THR A 48 5.91 3.77 14.25
CA THR A 48 5.51 4.10 12.87
C THR A 48 4.09 3.58 12.61
N MET A 49 3.25 4.42 12.01
CA MET A 49 1.91 4.07 11.54
C MET A 49 1.95 3.82 10.03
N ILE A 50 1.40 2.69 9.59
CA ILE A 50 1.21 2.41 8.16
C ILE A 50 -0.19 2.84 7.76
N ILE A 51 -0.29 3.68 6.73
CA ILE A 51 -1.55 4.13 6.15
C ILE A 51 -1.67 3.59 4.73
N THR A 52 -2.78 2.91 4.47
CA THR A 52 -3.16 2.50 3.12
C THR A 52 -4.27 3.42 2.61
N THR A 53 -4.08 4.00 1.42
CA THR A 53 -5.12 4.77 0.74
C THR A 53 -5.49 4.07 -0.56
N ALA A 54 -6.77 3.88 -0.82
CA ALA A 54 -7.27 3.29 -2.06
C ALA A 54 -8.19 4.28 -2.78
N TRP A 55 -7.96 4.46 -4.07
CA TRP A 55 -8.77 5.33 -4.93
C TRP A 55 -9.67 4.49 -5.83
N HIS A 56 -10.90 4.96 -5.97
CA HIS A 56 -11.90 4.35 -6.84
C HIS A 56 -12.35 5.39 -7.88
N ASP A 57 -12.45 4.98 -9.14
CA ASP A 57 -12.98 5.77 -10.24
C ASP A 57 -14.44 5.38 -10.49
N ASN A 58 -15.35 6.18 -9.96
CA ASN A 58 -16.79 6.04 -10.17
C ASN A 58 -17.32 6.95 -11.29
N THR A 59 -16.45 7.46 -12.18
CA THR A 59 -16.89 8.26 -13.32
C THR A 59 -17.60 7.39 -14.36
N ALA A 60 -18.40 8.03 -15.23
CA ALA A 60 -19.05 7.35 -16.36
C ALA A 60 -18.07 6.96 -17.48
N ASP A 61 -16.88 7.55 -17.48
CA ASP A 61 -15.83 7.30 -18.48
C ASP A 61 -15.00 6.04 -18.16
N ASN A 62 -15.16 5.46 -16.96
CA ASN A 62 -14.52 4.19 -16.59
C ASN A 62 -15.28 3.02 -17.25
N PRO A 63 -14.74 2.37 -18.30
CA PRO A 63 -15.43 1.28 -19.00
C PRO A 63 -15.62 0.03 -18.13
N TYR A 64 -14.89 -0.08 -17.02
CA TYR A 64 -15.03 -1.16 -16.05
C TYR A 64 -16.10 -0.88 -14.99
N ASN A 65 -16.65 0.33 -14.94
CA ASN A 65 -17.74 0.69 -14.04
C ASN A 65 -19.10 0.37 -14.67
N PRO A 66 -19.81 -0.68 -14.22
CA PRO A 66 -21.07 -1.09 -14.86
C PRO A 66 -22.22 -0.09 -14.63
N ASP A 67 -22.19 0.66 -13.53
CA ASP A 67 -23.18 1.70 -13.22
C ASP A 67 -22.55 2.79 -12.32
N PRO A 68 -22.25 3.99 -12.86
CA PRO A 68 -21.67 5.08 -12.10
C PRO A 68 -22.65 5.76 -11.12
N ASN A 69 -23.96 5.57 -11.29
CA ASN A 69 -24.97 6.19 -10.43
C ASN A 69 -25.31 5.35 -9.20
N GLN A 70 -24.84 4.11 -9.14
CA GLN A 70 -25.16 3.18 -8.09
C GLN A 70 -24.27 3.41 -6.85
N TRP A 71 -24.90 3.52 -5.68
CA TRP A 71 -24.17 3.63 -4.42
C TRP A 71 -23.56 2.29 -4.02
N VAL A 72 -22.22 2.19 -4.02
CA VAL A 72 -21.51 0.97 -3.63
C VAL A 72 -20.74 1.19 -2.34
N GLY A 73 -20.84 0.20 -1.44
CA GLY A 73 -20.08 0.16 -0.19
C GLY A 73 -19.09 -1.01 -0.18
N TRP A 74 -18.46 -1.19 0.98
CA TRP A 74 -17.62 -2.34 1.22
C TRP A 74 -18.43 -3.63 1.33
N GLY A 75 -17.91 -4.73 0.80
CA GLY A 75 -18.46 -6.07 0.98
C GLY A 75 -17.72 -7.14 0.16
N ASP A 76 -18.05 -8.40 0.41
CA ASP A 76 -17.35 -9.55 -0.18
C ASP A 76 -18.00 -10.04 -1.49
N ARG A 77 -19.12 -9.45 -1.92
CA ARG A 77 -19.80 -9.83 -3.15
C ARG A 77 -19.15 -9.14 -4.34
N THR A 78 -19.25 -9.74 -5.53
CA THR A 78 -18.73 -9.18 -6.78
C THR A 78 -19.31 -7.79 -7.14
N VAL A 79 -20.45 -7.42 -6.55
CA VAL A 79 -21.10 -6.11 -6.73
C VAL A 79 -20.70 -5.06 -5.71
N ASP A 80 -20.02 -5.48 -4.63
CA ASP A 80 -19.46 -4.58 -3.62
C ASP A 80 -18.00 -4.23 -3.97
N GLU A 81 -17.40 -3.25 -3.29
CA GLU A 81 -15.98 -2.90 -3.47
C GLU A 81 -15.14 -3.37 -2.28
N MET A 82 -13.84 -3.57 -2.52
CA MET A 82 -12.86 -3.88 -1.47
C MET A 82 -11.65 -2.98 -1.62
N ALA A 83 -11.06 -2.61 -0.49
CA ALA A 83 -9.81 -1.85 -0.43
C ALA A 83 -8.96 -2.41 0.71
N HIS A 84 -8.02 -3.29 0.37
CA HIS A 84 -7.15 -3.92 1.35
C HIS A 84 -5.78 -4.17 0.75
N ASN A 85 -4.77 -4.21 1.62
CA ASN A 85 -3.38 -4.50 1.24
C ASN A 85 -2.92 -5.73 2.03
N TRP A 86 -2.25 -6.66 1.34
CA TRP A 86 -1.60 -7.81 1.98
C TRP A 86 -0.13 -7.45 2.16
N VAL A 87 0.32 -7.36 3.41
CA VAL A 87 1.67 -6.93 3.75
C VAL A 87 2.31 -7.94 4.69
N ASP A 88 3.44 -8.50 4.26
CA ASP A 88 4.29 -9.31 5.11
C ASP A 88 5.18 -8.41 5.96
N VAL A 89 5.25 -8.69 7.27
CA VAL A 89 6.00 -7.89 8.23
C VAL A 89 6.87 -8.80 9.08
N THR A 90 8.15 -8.43 9.20
CA THR A 90 9.10 -9.06 10.12
C THR A 90 9.40 -8.10 11.28
N TYR A 91 9.27 -8.59 12.51
CA TYR A 91 9.62 -7.83 13.70
C TYR A 91 11.10 -7.99 14.02
N LEU A 92 11.81 -6.87 14.14
CA LEU A 92 13.24 -6.86 14.44
C LEU A 92 13.47 -6.59 15.93
N GLY A 93 14.48 -7.25 16.50
CA GLY A 93 15.05 -6.84 17.78
C GLY A 93 15.82 -5.52 17.63
N GLN A 94 16.02 -4.79 18.74
CA GLN A 94 16.69 -3.48 18.70
C GLN A 94 18.10 -3.54 18.10
N GLU A 95 18.89 -4.54 18.49
CA GLU A 95 20.27 -4.72 17.98
C GLU A 95 20.29 -5.01 16.47
N GLU A 96 19.37 -5.84 15.99
CA GLU A 96 19.25 -6.15 14.56
C GLU A 96 18.77 -4.96 13.74
N TYR A 97 17.80 -4.20 14.26
CA TYR A 97 17.34 -2.96 13.66
C TYR A 97 18.48 -1.96 13.46
N GLU A 98 19.28 -1.73 14.51
CA GLU A 98 20.43 -0.81 14.46
C GLU A 98 21.50 -1.30 13.48
N ARG A 99 21.78 -2.60 13.45
CA ARG A 99 22.73 -3.22 12.51
C ARG A 99 22.31 -3.00 11.05
N LEU A 100 21.06 -3.36 10.70
CA LEU A 100 20.57 -3.23 9.33
C LEU A 100 20.51 -1.77 8.85
N LEU A 101 20.14 -0.84 9.74
CA LEU A 101 20.19 0.59 9.42
C LEU A 101 21.63 1.06 9.11
N ALA A 102 22.59 0.65 9.94
CA ALA A 102 24.00 1.00 9.74
C ALA A 102 24.52 0.44 8.41
N GLU A 103 24.24 -0.83 8.10
CA GLU A 103 24.63 -1.48 6.85
C GLU A 103 24.07 -0.75 5.62
N ARG A 104 22.79 -0.38 5.64
CA ARG A 104 22.16 0.37 4.53
C ARG A 104 22.69 1.79 4.37
N SER A 105 23.06 2.43 5.47
CA SER A 105 23.67 3.77 5.42
C SER A 105 25.08 3.77 4.87
N ALA A 106 25.83 2.67 5.04
CA ALA A 106 27.20 2.53 4.58
C ALA A 106 27.31 2.09 3.10
N GLY A 107 26.24 1.49 2.55
CA GLY A 107 26.15 1.09 1.14
C GLY A 107 25.62 2.16 0.18
N ARG A 108 25.18 3.32 0.70
CA ARG A 108 24.79 4.51 -0.08
C ARG A 108 25.95 5.49 -0.19
#